data_AF-A0A7L2LEF2-F1
#
_entry.id   AF-A0A7L2LEF2-F1
#
_cell.length_a   1.000
_cell.length_b   1.000
_cell.length_c   1.000
_cell.angle_alpha   90.00
_cell.angle_beta   90.00
_cell.angle_gamma   90.00
#
_symmetry.space_group_name_H-M   'P 1'
#
loop_
_entity.id
_entity.type
_entity.pdbx_description
1 polymer ?
#
loop_
_entity_poly.entity_id
_entity_poly.type
_entity_poly.pdbx_seq_one_letter_code
_entity_poly.pdbx_strand_id
1 'polypeptide(L)'
;MNVSDNCSTTNLELHHHVRLLEFALYGLIFFFGALFNVLAFWVFFCKVKNWTETRVYVMNLVFADFSVICTLPSMVYLLWNKSARGELCQFTETMYFINMLVSIYIISFMSIDRYIAIKHPLKARTFRSPSKAALLCGLLWVLVIISATILLWHRHTPLCFQTYTPTPAALSLLAIFFVF
;
A
#
# COMPACT_ATOMS: atom_id res chain seq x y z
N MET A 1 15.13 -35.52 35.42
CA MET A 1 14.44 -35.25 34.14
C MET A 1 14.44 -33.74 33.94
N ASN A 2 15.39 -33.21 33.16
CA ASN A 2 15.49 -31.78 32.82
C ASN A 2 14.69 -31.53 31.53
N VAL A 3 13.54 -30.87 31.63
CA VAL A 3 12.70 -30.52 30.45
C VAL A 3 12.24 -29.04 30.48
N SER A 4 12.74 -28.20 31.38
CA SER A 4 12.17 -26.85 31.58
C SER A 4 12.84 -25.70 30.81
N ASP A 5 14.06 -25.84 30.28
CA ASP A 5 14.80 -24.69 29.72
C ASP A 5 14.65 -24.50 28.20
N ASN A 6 14.07 -25.48 27.51
CA ASN A 6 14.00 -25.48 26.04
C ASN A 6 12.87 -24.60 25.49
N CYS A 7 11.84 -24.31 26.29
CA CYS A 7 10.68 -23.53 25.85
C CYS A 7 10.98 -22.01 25.83
N SER A 8 11.86 -21.51 26.69
CA SER A 8 12.23 -20.08 26.70
C SER A 8 13.35 -19.74 25.72
N THR A 9 14.31 -20.64 25.52
CA THR A 9 15.46 -20.45 24.61
C THR A 9 15.04 -20.54 23.14
N THR A 10 14.23 -21.52 22.76
CA THR A 10 13.73 -21.63 21.37
C THR A 10 12.86 -20.43 20.95
N ASN A 11 12.01 -19.92 21.84
CA ASN A 11 11.21 -18.73 21.58
C ASN A 11 12.05 -17.45 21.45
N LEU A 12 13.15 -17.33 22.21
CA LEU A 12 14.06 -16.19 22.14
C LEU A 12 14.90 -16.19 20.85
N GLU A 13 15.48 -17.33 20.48
CA GLU A 13 16.22 -17.53 19.23
C GLU A 13 15.31 -17.28 18.02
N LEU A 14 14.11 -17.87 18.01
CA LEU A 14 13.12 -17.66 16.96
C LEU A 14 12.73 -16.17 16.84
N HIS A 15 12.49 -15.49 17.96
CA HIS A 15 12.15 -14.06 17.94
C HIS A 15 13.28 -13.20 17.40
N HIS A 16 14.54 -13.54 17.72
CA HIS A 16 15.71 -12.83 17.19
C HIS A 16 15.86 -13.05 15.67
N HIS A 17 15.74 -14.27 15.18
CA HIS A 17 15.81 -14.58 13.76
C HIS A 17 14.68 -13.91 12.96
N VAL A 18 13.46 -13.91 13.49
CA VAL A 18 12.31 -13.23 12.85
C VAL A 18 12.58 -11.73 12.74
N ARG A 19 13.03 -11.08 13.83
CA ARG A 19 13.34 -9.64 13.77
C ARG A 19 14.49 -9.33 12.82
N LEU A 20 15.54 -10.15 12.80
CA LEU A 20 16.66 -9.95 11.86
C LEU A 20 16.20 -10.08 10.40
N LEU A 21 15.33 -11.04 10.11
CA LEU A 21 14.72 -11.23 8.80
C LEU A 21 13.85 -10.03 8.41
N GLU A 22 12.97 -9.56 9.31
CA GLU A 22 12.14 -8.38 9.09
C GLU A 22 12.98 -7.14 8.75
N PHE A 23 14.06 -6.90 9.50
CA PHE A 23 14.97 -5.80 9.24
C PHE A 23 15.67 -5.91 7.88
N ALA A 24 16.16 -7.10 7.54
CA ALA A 24 16.78 -7.34 6.25
C ALA A 24 15.78 -7.10 5.11
N LEU A 25 14.55 -7.62 5.23
CA LEU A 25 13.50 -7.44 4.24
C LEU A 25 13.09 -5.98 4.10
N TYR A 26 12.85 -5.26 5.20
CA TYR A 26 12.52 -3.84 5.14
C TYR A 26 13.66 -3.00 4.57
N GLY A 27 14.91 -3.32 4.90
CA GLY A 27 16.09 -2.68 4.30
C GLY A 27 16.16 -2.88 2.79
N LEU A 28 15.94 -4.11 2.31
CA LEU A 28 15.91 -4.43 0.88
C LEU A 28 14.74 -3.74 0.18
N ILE A 29 13.54 -3.79 0.76
CA ILE A 29 12.34 -3.14 0.21
C ILE A 29 12.56 -1.63 0.14
N PHE A 30 13.14 -1.02 1.17
CA PHE A 30 13.46 0.40 1.17
C PHE A 30 14.45 0.75 0.05
N PHE A 31 15.57 0.02 -0.05
CA PHE A 31 16.61 0.30 -1.04
C PHE A 31 16.10 0.11 -2.48
N PHE A 32 15.60 -1.08 -2.81
CA PHE A 32 15.11 -1.38 -4.16
C PHE A 32 13.83 -0.60 -4.48
N GLY A 33 12.94 -0.47 -3.51
CA GLY A 33 11.72 0.31 -3.64
C GLY A 33 12.03 1.77 -3.95
N ALA A 34 12.91 2.41 -3.17
CA ALA A 34 13.31 3.80 -3.42
C ALA A 34 13.98 3.93 -4.79
N LEU A 35 14.93 3.05 -5.12
CA LEU A 35 15.62 3.07 -6.40
C LEU A 35 14.63 2.99 -7.57
N PHE A 36 13.78 1.97 -7.61
CA PHE A 36 12.87 1.76 -8.74
C PHE A 36 11.74 2.78 -8.78
N ASN A 37 11.17 3.19 -7.64
CA ASN A 37 10.09 4.18 -7.63
C ASN A 37 10.58 5.59 -7.96
N VAL A 38 11.76 6.00 -7.49
CA VAL A 38 12.34 7.30 -7.87
C VAL A 38 12.69 7.32 -9.35
N LEU A 39 13.28 6.23 -9.87
CA LEU A 39 13.55 6.10 -11.31
C LEU A 39 12.26 6.15 -12.14
N ALA A 40 11.21 5.43 -11.71
CA ALA A 40 9.91 5.47 -12.37
C ALA A 40 9.32 6.87 -12.35
N PHE A 41 9.30 7.54 -11.19
CA PHE A 41 8.84 8.91 -11.05
C PHE A 41 9.59 9.84 -12.01
N TRP A 42 10.93 9.79 -12.01
CA TRP A 42 11.76 10.57 -12.92
C TRP A 42 11.43 10.33 -14.39
N VAL A 43 11.32 9.07 -14.82
CA VAL A 43 11.01 8.73 -16.22
C VAL A 43 9.61 9.21 -16.62
N PHE A 44 8.60 8.96 -15.79
CA PHE A 44 7.22 9.32 -16.11
C PHE A 44 6.95 10.82 -16.01
N PHE A 45 7.67 11.58 -15.18
CA PHE A 45 7.55 13.04 -15.12
C PHE A 45 8.41 13.74 -16.18
N CYS A 46 9.66 13.32 -16.38
CA CYS A 46 10.63 14.08 -17.18
C CYS A 46 10.85 13.55 -18.60
N LYS A 47 10.66 12.25 -18.86
CA LYS A 47 10.99 11.64 -20.18
C LYS A 47 9.77 11.40 -21.06
N VAL A 48 8.64 11.02 -20.47
CA VAL A 48 7.42 10.74 -21.24
C VAL A 48 6.68 12.06 -21.50
N LYS A 49 6.47 12.44 -22.76
CA LYS A 49 5.77 13.71 -23.10
C LYS A 49 4.27 13.52 -23.27
N ASN A 50 3.83 12.34 -23.74
CA ASN A 50 2.42 12.07 -24.03
C ASN A 50 1.63 11.75 -22.75
N TRP A 51 0.46 12.36 -22.59
CA TRP A 51 -0.46 12.07 -21.50
C TRP A 51 -1.44 10.99 -21.94
N THR A 52 -1.28 9.79 -21.38
CA THR A 52 -2.15 8.64 -21.63
C THR A 52 -2.80 8.18 -20.33
N GLU A 53 -3.88 7.42 -20.40
CA GLU A 53 -4.58 6.86 -19.25
C GLU A 53 -3.64 6.01 -18.39
N THR A 54 -2.84 5.16 -19.06
CA THR A 54 -1.84 4.33 -18.39
C THR A 54 -0.79 5.17 -17.67
N ARG A 55 -0.36 6.30 -18.24
CA ARG A 55 0.57 7.19 -17.55
C ARG A 55 -0.06 7.77 -16.29
N VAL A 56 -1.34 8.16 -16.32
CA VAL A 56 -2.06 8.65 -15.14
C VAL A 56 -2.10 7.58 -14.05
N TYR A 57 -2.50 6.35 -14.39
CA TYR A 57 -2.55 5.25 -13.44
C TYR A 57 -1.16 4.95 -12.83
N VAL A 58 -0.13 4.84 -13.67
CA VAL A 58 1.22 4.54 -13.19
C VAL A 58 1.80 5.67 -12.34
N MET A 59 1.54 6.95 -12.66
CA MET A 59 1.98 8.07 -11.81
C MET A 59 1.31 8.04 -10.42
N ASN A 60 0.03 7.68 -10.34
CA ASN A 60 -0.66 7.51 -9.06
C ASN A 60 -0.11 6.32 -8.26
N LEU A 61 0.20 5.20 -8.94
CA LEU A 61 0.82 4.03 -8.30
C LEU A 61 2.20 4.37 -7.73
N VAL A 62 3.07 4.98 -8.54
CA VAL A 62 4.42 5.38 -8.12
C VAL A 62 4.37 6.38 -6.96
N PHE A 63 3.41 7.30 -6.97
CA PHE A 63 3.23 8.25 -5.86
C PHE A 63 2.81 7.55 -4.56
N ALA A 64 1.90 6.58 -4.63
CA ALA A 64 1.48 5.79 -3.49
C ALA A 64 2.65 4.95 -2.93
N ASP A 65 3.38 4.25 -3.80
CA ASP A 65 4.53 3.42 -3.42
C ASP A 65 5.66 4.25 -2.81
N PHE A 66 5.97 5.40 -3.41
CA PHE A 66 6.95 6.32 -2.84
C PHE A 66 6.54 6.82 -1.44
N SER A 67 5.25 7.10 -1.24
CA SER A 67 4.73 7.54 0.05
C SER A 67 4.94 6.48 1.14
N VAL A 68 4.66 5.21 0.86
CA VAL A 68 4.89 4.14 1.85
C VAL A 68 6.38 3.90 2.09
N ILE A 69 7.22 3.96 1.04
CA ILE A 69 8.67 3.81 1.17
C ILE A 69 9.25 4.86 2.12
N CYS A 70 8.78 6.11 2.03
CA CYS A 70 9.20 7.17 2.94
C CYS A 70 8.83 6.89 4.41
N THR A 71 7.78 6.09 4.65
CA THR A 71 7.35 5.71 6.00
C THR A 71 8.00 4.45 6.55
N LEU A 72 8.72 3.67 5.73
CA LEU A 72 9.39 2.44 6.17
C LEU A 72 10.39 2.65 7.33
N PRO A 73 11.21 3.72 7.36
CA PRO A 73 12.10 3.95 8.50
C PRO A 73 11.32 4.12 9.82
N SER A 74 10.18 4.83 9.78
CA SER A 74 9.28 4.98 10.92
C SER A 74 8.67 3.65 11.34
N MET A 75 8.27 2.82 10.37
CA MET A 75 7.75 1.48 10.63
C MET A 75 8.77 0.62 11.39
N VAL A 76 10.02 0.57 10.92
CA VAL A 76 11.11 -0.17 11.57
C VAL A 76 11.34 0.31 13.00
N TYR A 77 11.38 1.63 13.21
CA TYR A 77 11.53 2.23 14.54
C TYR A 77 10.40 1.83 15.50
N LEU A 78 9.14 1.92 15.03
CA LEU A 78 7.96 1.60 15.83
C LEU A 78 7.88 0.12 16.22
N LEU A 79 8.23 -0.77 15.28
CA LEU A 79 8.24 -2.23 15.51
C LEU A 79 9.34 -2.65 16.48
N TRP A 80 10.54 -2.09 16.35
CA TRP A 80 11.67 -2.43 17.22
C TRP A 80 11.41 -2.08 18.68
N ASN A 81 10.89 -0.88 18.90
CA ASN A 81 10.64 -0.32 20.22
C ASN A 81 9.31 -0.78 20.82
N LYS A 82 8.50 -1.57 20.10
CA LYS A 82 7.14 -1.97 20.51
C LYS A 82 6.34 -0.76 20.99
N SER A 83 6.39 0.33 20.21
CA SER A 83 5.85 1.60 20.64
C SER A 83 4.34 1.53 20.84
N ALA A 84 3.85 2.23 21.86
CA ALA A 84 2.43 2.46 22.06
C ALA A 84 1.84 3.20 20.85
N ARG A 85 0.53 3.03 20.63
CA ARG A 85 -0.18 3.71 19.53
C ARG A 85 -0.19 5.23 19.77
N GLY A 86 0.64 5.95 19.01
CA GLY A 86 0.68 7.42 18.96
C GLY A 86 0.52 7.93 17.53
N GLU A 87 0.70 9.24 17.33
CA GLU A 87 0.47 9.91 16.04
C GLU A 87 1.33 9.32 14.90
N LEU A 88 2.62 9.07 15.15
CA LEU A 88 3.53 8.45 14.17
C LEU A 88 3.08 7.04 13.76
N CYS A 89 2.56 6.27 14.72
CA CYS A 89 2.02 4.94 14.44
C CYS A 89 0.78 5.03 13.56
N GLN A 90 -0.18 5.87 13.95
CA GLN A 90 -1.41 6.06 13.20
C GLN A 90 -1.13 6.58 11.79
N PHE A 91 -0.20 7.51 11.63
CA PHE A 91 0.24 8.01 10.33
C PHE A 91 0.84 6.88 9.47
N THR A 92 1.74 6.07 10.04
CA THR A 92 2.40 4.97 9.32
C THR A 92 1.39 3.87 8.93
N GLU A 93 0.48 3.48 9.83
CA GLU A 93 -0.62 2.55 9.53
C GLU A 93 -1.54 3.09 8.43
N THR A 94 -1.85 4.39 8.48
CA THR A 94 -2.72 5.05 7.48
C THR A 94 -2.05 5.03 6.11
N MET A 95 -0.78 5.42 6.01
CA MET A 95 -0.05 5.43 4.74
C MET A 95 0.09 4.02 4.15
N TYR A 96 0.38 3.02 4.98
CA TYR A 96 0.44 1.62 4.54
C TYR A 96 -0.91 1.15 3.98
N PHE A 97 -2.00 1.44 4.68
CA PHE A 97 -3.35 1.05 4.26
C PHE A 97 -3.80 1.76 2.98
N ILE A 98 -3.51 3.06 2.87
CA ILE A 98 -3.77 3.84 1.66
C ILE A 98 -3.00 3.25 0.47
N ASN A 99 -1.70 3.00 0.62
CA ASN A 99 -0.89 2.44 -0.46
C ASN A 99 -1.43 1.08 -0.93
N MET A 100 -1.76 0.20 0.01
CA MET A 100 -2.30 -1.13 -0.28
C MET A 100 -3.59 -1.02 -1.12
N LEU A 101 -4.54 -0.20 -0.69
CA LEU A 101 -5.80 -0.04 -1.41
C LEU A 101 -5.61 0.63 -2.76
N VAL A 102 -4.95 1.79 -2.80
CA VAL A 102 -4.71 2.53 -4.06
C VAL A 102 -4.03 1.62 -5.08
N SER A 103 -2.99 0.88 -4.68
CA SER A 103 -2.27 -0.02 -5.58
C SER A 103 -3.17 -1.10 -6.18
N ILE A 104 -3.99 -1.76 -5.35
CA ILE A 104 -4.93 -2.81 -5.81
C ILE A 104 -5.94 -2.23 -6.81
N TYR A 105 -6.55 -1.09 -6.52
CA TYR A 105 -7.54 -0.47 -7.42
C TYR A 105 -6.90 0.04 -8.71
N ILE A 106 -5.73 0.67 -8.65
CA ILE A 106 -5.03 1.18 -9.82
C ILE A 106 -4.60 0.04 -10.76
N ILE A 107 -4.01 -1.04 -10.23
CA ILE A 107 -3.63 -2.22 -11.03
C ILE A 107 -4.86 -2.87 -11.67
N SER A 108 -5.97 -2.90 -10.94
CA SER A 108 -7.23 -3.45 -11.45
C SER A 108 -7.82 -2.57 -12.56
N PHE A 109 -7.84 -1.24 -12.39
CA PHE A 109 -8.25 -0.31 -13.45
C PHE A 109 -7.37 -0.41 -14.68
N MET A 110 -6.05 -0.54 -14.49
CA MET A 110 -5.11 -0.80 -15.60
C MET A 110 -5.44 -2.12 -16.32
N SER A 111 -5.78 -3.18 -15.58
CA SER A 111 -6.13 -4.48 -16.15
C SER A 111 -7.44 -4.42 -16.94
N ILE A 112 -8.46 -3.74 -16.40
CA ILE A 112 -9.75 -3.53 -17.08
C ILE A 112 -9.57 -2.68 -18.34
N ASP A 113 -8.82 -1.57 -18.26
CA ASP A 113 -8.49 -0.71 -19.40
C ASP A 113 -7.84 -1.51 -20.54
N ARG A 114 -6.87 -2.37 -20.20
CA ARG A 114 -6.17 -3.23 -21.16
C ARG A 114 -7.09 -4.27 -21.76
N TYR A 115 -7.93 -4.90 -20.95
CA TYR A 115 -8.92 -5.86 -21.42
C TYR A 115 -9.92 -5.23 -22.41
N ILE A 116 -10.46 -4.05 -22.09
CA ILE A 116 -11.39 -3.33 -22.98
C ILE A 116 -10.69 -2.93 -24.29
N ALA A 117 -9.43 -2.47 -24.22
CA ALA A 117 -8.65 -2.11 -25.40
C ALA A 117 -8.44 -3.28 -26.37
N ILE A 118 -8.21 -4.48 -25.84
CA ILE A 118 -7.95 -5.68 -26.63
C ILE A 118 -9.26 -6.26 -27.19
N LYS A 119 -10.28 -6.44 -26.34
CA LYS A 119 -11.51 -7.15 -26.71
C LYS A 119 -12.54 -6.25 -27.42
N HIS A 120 -12.56 -4.97 -27.11
CA HIS A 120 -13.58 -4.02 -27.58
C HIS A 120 -12.96 -2.71 -28.09
N PRO A 121 -12.16 -2.73 -29.17
CA PRO A 121 -11.38 -1.57 -29.63
C PRO A 121 -12.24 -0.35 -30.01
N LEU A 122 -13.43 -0.55 -30.60
CA LEU A 122 -14.36 0.54 -30.92
C LEU A 122 -14.91 1.21 -29.66
N LYS A 123 -15.21 0.43 -28.62
CA LYS A 123 -15.66 0.94 -27.32
C LYS A 123 -14.51 1.63 -26.58
N ALA A 124 -13.30 1.06 -26.65
CA ALA A 124 -12.09 1.62 -26.06
C ALA A 124 -11.81 3.04 -26.58
N ARG A 125 -11.98 3.31 -27.88
CA ARG A 125 -11.75 4.64 -28.46
C ARG A 125 -12.63 5.74 -27.86
N THR A 126 -13.85 5.41 -27.43
CA THR A 126 -14.81 6.38 -26.86
C THR A 126 -14.68 6.48 -25.33
N PHE A 127 -14.35 5.37 -24.67
CA PHE A 127 -14.27 5.31 -23.21
C PHE A 127 -12.92 5.76 -22.65
N ARG A 128 -11.81 5.50 -23.35
CA ARG A 128 -10.45 5.83 -22.89
C ARG A 128 -10.18 7.33 -23.05
N SER A 129 -9.94 7.99 -21.94
CA SER A 129 -9.49 9.38 -21.90
C SER A 129 -8.64 9.62 -20.64
N PRO A 130 -7.48 10.29 -20.75
CA PRO A 130 -6.63 10.58 -19.61
C PRO A 130 -7.33 11.41 -18.54
N SER A 131 -8.25 12.31 -18.93
CA SER A 131 -9.05 13.10 -17.99
C SER A 131 -10.01 12.23 -17.17
N LYS A 132 -10.63 11.22 -17.78
CA LYS A 132 -11.50 10.26 -17.07
C LYS A 132 -10.67 9.40 -16.11
N ALA A 133 -9.49 8.96 -16.54
CA ALA A 133 -8.56 8.22 -15.68
C ALA A 133 -8.12 9.06 -14.46
N ALA A 134 -7.83 10.35 -14.67
CA ALA A 134 -7.47 11.27 -13.59
C ALA A 134 -8.61 11.49 -12.60
N LEU A 135 -9.85 11.66 -13.10
CA LEU A 135 -11.04 11.77 -12.27
C LEU A 135 -11.24 10.50 -11.42
N LEU A 136 -11.15 9.31 -12.03
CA LEU A 136 -11.27 8.04 -11.33
C LEU A 136 -10.20 7.88 -10.24
N CYS A 137 -8.96 8.24 -10.52
CA CYS A 137 -7.89 8.22 -9.52
C CYS A 137 -8.17 9.21 -8.38
N GLY A 138 -8.60 10.43 -8.70
CA GLY A 138 -8.94 11.44 -7.68
C GLY A 138 -10.06 10.98 -6.74
N LEU A 139 -11.13 10.41 -7.30
CA LEU A 139 -12.22 9.83 -6.51
C LEU A 139 -11.73 8.66 -5.65
N LEU A 140 -10.91 7.78 -6.21
CA LEU A 140 -10.30 6.68 -5.49
C LEU A 140 -9.48 7.18 -4.28
N TRP A 141 -8.62 8.18 -4.47
CA TRP A 141 -7.84 8.76 -3.37
C TRP A 141 -8.71 9.29 -2.24
N VAL A 142 -9.75 10.06 -2.57
CA VAL A 142 -10.68 10.61 -1.55
C VAL A 142 -11.36 9.48 -0.79
N LEU A 143 -11.89 8.46 -1.48
CA LEU A 143 -12.55 7.31 -0.85
C LEU A 143 -11.60 6.51 0.05
N VAL A 144 -10.37 6.27 -0.42
CA VAL A 144 -9.37 5.52 0.33
C VAL A 144 -8.91 6.30 1.55
N ILE A 145 -8.68 7.62 1.45
CA ILE A 145 -8.29 8.45 2.60
C ILE A 145 -9.41 8.49 3.65
N ILE A 146 -10.66 8.70 3.23
CA ILE A 146 -11.82 8.71 4.15
C ILE A 146 -11.97 7.35 4.84
N SER A 147 -11.92 6.25 4.08
CA SER A 147 -12.05 4.91 4.67
C SER A 147 -10.88 4.56 5.60
N ALA A 148 -9.64 4.90 5.23
CA ALA A 148 -8.45 4.69 6.05
C ALA A 148 -8.54 5.45 7.38
N THR A 149 -8.91 6.73 7.33
CA THR A 149 -9.03 7.57 8.52
C THR A 149 -10.15 7.10 9.44
N ILE A 150 -11.34 6.79 8.91
CA ILE A 150 -12.46 6.25 9.72
C ILE A 150 -12.09 4.92 10.37
N LEU A 151 -11.55 3.98 9.59
CA LEU A 151 -11.21 2.64 10.07
C LEU A 151 -10.15 2.70 11.17
N LEU A 152 -9.12 3.52 10.99
CA LEU A 152 -8.02 3.65 11.94
C LEU A 152 -8.38 4.55 13.13
N TRP A 153 -9.32 5.48 12.99
CA TRP A 153 -9.85 6.24 14.12
C TRP A 153 -10.62 5.34 15.08
N HIS A 154 -11.45 4.43 14.56
CA HIS A 154 -12.26 3.52 15.38
C HIS A 154 -11.45 2.35 15.98
N ARG A 155 -10.17 2.22 15.62
CA ARG A 155 -9.28 1.15 16.13
C ARG A 155 -8.73 1.52 17.51
N HIS A 156 -9.34 0.97 18.56
CA HIS A 156 -8.77 1.00 19.92
C HIS A 156 -7.80 -0.17 20.12
N THR A 157 -6.51 0.07 19.85
CA THR A 157 -5.43 -0.90 20.09
C THR A 157 -4.30 -0.24 20.88
N PRO A 158 -3.76 -0.89 21.93
CA PRO A 158 -2.73 -0.28 22.79
C PRO A 158 -1.35 -0.22 22.11
N LEU A 159 -1.07 -1.13 21.18
CA LEU A 159 0.22 -1.31 20.52
C LEU A 159 0.12 -1.02 19.02
N CYS A 160 1.19 -0.46 18.47
CA CYS A 160 1.30 -0.18 17.04
C CYS A 160 1.38 -1.47 16.20
N PHE A 161 0.73 -1.49 15.03
CA PHE A 161 0.67 -2.63 14.10
C PHE A 161 0.04 -3.90 14.68
N GLN A 162 -0.57 -3.83 15.87
CA GLN A 162 -1.26 -4.96 16.46
C GLN A 162 -2.66 -5.10 15.85
N THR A 163 -2.77 -6.02 14.89
CA THR A 163 -4.01 -6.22 14.14
C THR A 163 -4.97 -7.13 14.91
N TYR A 164 -5.98 -6.57 15.58
CA TYR A 164 -7.22 -7.32 15.83
C TYR A 164 -8.02 -7.34 14.53
N THR A 165 -8.51 -8.48 14.04
CA THR A 165 -9.24 -8.56 12.77
C THR A 165 -10.61 -7.88 12.86
N PRO A 166 -10.94 -6.92 11.99
CA PRO A 166 -12.27 -6.84 11.43
C PRO A 166 -12.14 -7.13 9.94
N THR A 167 -12.23 -8.42 9.63
CA THR A 167 -12.48 -8.95 8.29
C THR A 167 -13.73 -8.38 7.56
N PRO A 168 -14.70 -7.64 8.16
CA PRO A 168 -15.80 -7.06 7.38
C PRO A 168 -15.43 -5.87 6.48
N ALA A 169 -14.53 -4.96 6.91
CA ALA A 169 -14.34 -3.68 6.21
C ALA A 169 -13.54 -3.80 4.90
N ALA A 170 -12.55 -4.69 4.85
CA ALA A 170 -11.80 -4.99 3.62
C ALA A 170 -12.69 -5.62 2.54
N LEU A 171 -13.64 -6.47 2.93
CA LEU A 171 -14.65 -7.06 2.06
C LEU A 171 -15.65 -6.02 1.53
N SER A 172 -16.09 -5.07 2.37
CA SER A 172 -16.97 -3.98 1.93
C SER A 172 -16.27 -2.99 0.98
N LEU A 173 -14.97 -2.75 1.14
CA LEU A 173 -14.21 -1.89 0.23
C LEU A 173 -13.97 -2.60 -1.10
N LEU A 174 -13.56 -3.88 -1.09
CA LEU A 174 -13.46 -4.69 -2.31
C LEU A 174 -14.80 -4.74 -3.07
N ALA A 175 -15.95 -4.65 -2.40
CA ALA A 175 -17.25 -4.59 -3.06
C ALA A 175 -17.46 -3.33 -3.94
N ILE A 176 -16.69 -2.25 -3.75
CA ILE A 176 -16.73 -1.06 -4.61
C ILE A 176 -16.30 -1.41 -6.05
N PHE A 177 -15.50 -2.46 -6.26
CA PHE A 177 -15.21 -2.99 -7.60
C PHE A 177 -16.47 -3.41 -8.38
N PHE A 178 -17.55 -3.77 -7.69
CA PHE A 178 -18.81 -4.20 -8.29
C PHE A 178 -19.83 -3.06 -8.49
N VAL A 179 -19.51 -1.85 -8.00
CA VAL A 179 -20.37 -0.66 -8.18
C VAL A 179 -20.09 0.06 -9.51
N PHE A 180 -18.95 -0.23 -10.16
CA PHE A 180 -18.60 0.23 -11.52
C PHE A 180 -18.55 -0.96 -12.50
#